data_AF-A0A9R1R6U2-F1
#
_entry.id   AF-A0A9R1R6U2-F1
#
_cell.length_a   1.000
_cell.length_b   1.000
_cell.length_c   1.000
_cell.angle_alpha   90.00
_cell.angle_beta   90.00
_cell.angle_gamma   90.00
#
_symmetry.space_group_name_H-M   'P 1'
#
loop_
_entity.id
_entity.type
_entity.pdbx_description
1 polymer ?
#
loop_
_entity_poly.entity_id
_entity_poly.type
_entity_poly.pdbx_seq_one_letter_code
_entity_poly.pdbx_strand_id
1 'polypeptide(L)'
;MLVYIRESDKDKIICNVDEKDIAEPQIRLEKDREEKERRKKEKAEAHLYTIIKVARDDDLTAQIGKDIYFDLVDHDKVPSFRIQKQMPFTQFKEEVAKELGIPTQFQRFWLWAKRQNHTYRPNRPLTPQEEALTGKHFM
;
A
#
# COMPACT_ATOMS: atom_id res chain seq x y z
N MET A 1 -2.72 -34.08 -34.41
CA MET A 1 -4.10 -33.56 -34.34
C MET A 1 -4.41 -32.92 -35.68
N LEU A 2 -5.47 -33.35 -36.38
CA LEU A 2 -5.87 -32.80 -37.69
C LEU A 2 -7.20 -32.05 -37.53
N VAL A 3 -7.34 -30.90 -38.19
CA VAL A 3 -8.57 -30.08 -38.21
C VAL A 3 -9.07 -30.03 -39.65
N TYR A 4 -10.32 -30.47 -39.87
CA TYR A 4 -10.97 -30.45 -41.18
C TYR A 4 -12.07 -29.39 -41.19
N ILE A 5 -12.17 -28.65 -42.29
CA ILE A 5 -13.23 -27.67 -42.55
C ILE A 5 -14.06 -28.18 -43.72
N ARG A 6 -15.39 -28.14 -43.57
CA ARG A 6 -16.33 -28.50 -44.64
C ARG A 6 -16.23 -27.46 -45.75
N GLU A 7 -16.08 -27.91 -47.00
CA GLU A 7 -15.83 -27.02 -48.14
C GLU A 7 -16.92 -25.94 -48.31
N SER A 8 -18.19 -26.27 -48.00
CA SER A 8 -19.31 -25.34 -48.01
C SER A 8 -19.24 -24.22 -46.96
N ASP A 9 -18.54 -24.45 -45.85
CA ASP A 9 -18.42 -23.50 -44.73
C ASP A 9 -17.08 -22.73 -44.75
N LYS A 10 -16.24 -22.98 -45.76
CA LYS A 10 -14.87 -22.46 -45.86
C LYS A 10 -14.81 -20.93 -45.79
N ASP A 11 -15.64 -20.23 -46.57
CA ASP A 11 -15.60 -18.77 -46.66
C ASP A 11 -16.20 -18.09 -45.41
N LYS A 12 -17.05 -18.81 -44.68
CA LYS A 12 -17.60 -18.35 -43.40
C LYS A 12 -16.60 -18.49 -42.26
N ILE A 13 -15.75 -19.53 -42.31
CA ILE A 13 -14.75 -19.82 -41.27
C ILE A 13 -13.43 -19.06 -41.54
N ILE A 14 -13.06 -18.90 -42.81
CA ILE A 14 -11.89 -18.14 -43.24
C ILE A 14 -12.39 -16.80 -43.78
N CYS A 15 -12.89 -15.96 -42.88
CA CYS A 15 -13.26 -14.58 -43.19
C CYS A 15 -12.06 -13.64 -43.00
N ASN A 16 -12.00 -12.56 -43.79
CA ASN A 16 -11.05 -11.48 -43.55
C ASN A 16 -11.51 -10.70 -42.32
N VAL A 17 -10.59 -10.47 -41.38
CA VAL A 17 -10.82 -9.70 -40.16
C VAL A 17 -10.25 -8.31 -40.37
N ASP A 18 -11.09 -7.29 -40.31
CA ASP A 18 -10.72 -5.91 -40.60
C ASP A 18 -10.37 -5.16 -39.31
N GLU A 19 -9.66 -4.03 -39.39
CA GLU A 19 -9.25 -3.25 -38.20
C GLU A 19 -10.43 -2.87 -37.27
N LYS A 20 -11.64 -2.75 -37.82
CA LYS A 20 -12.87 -2.45 -37.06
C LYS A 20 -13.31 -3.61 -36.16
N ASP A 21 -13.02 -4.85 -36.55
CA ASP A 21 -13.35 -6.05 -35.77
C ASP A 21 -12.38 -6.27 -34.59
N ILE A 22 -11.22 -5.61 -34.63
CA ILE A 22 -10.15 -5.76 -33.64
C ILE A 22 -9.97 -4.50 -32.77
N ALA A 23 -10.60 -3.38 -33.12
CA ALA A 23 -10.42 -2.09 -32.44
C ALA A 23 -10.73 -2.14 -30.92
N GLU A 24 -11.87 -2.70 -30.52
CA GLU A 24 -12.22 -2.85 -29.09
C GLU A 24 -11.28 -3.81 -28.33
N PRO A 25 -11.00 -5.03 -28.84
CA PRO A 25 -10.00 -5.92 -28.24
C PRO A 25 -8.62 -5.30 -28.12
N GLN A 26 -8.16 -4.53 -29.11
CA GLN A 26 -6.84 -3.87 -29.09
C GLN A 26 -6.76 -2.82 -27.99
N ILE A 27 -7.77 -1.96 -27.84
CA ILE A 27 -7.81 -0.97 -26.76
C ILE A 27 -7.77 -1.65 -25.38
N ARG A 28 -8.48 -2.77 -25.22
CA ARG A 28 -8.46 -3.55 -23.98
C ARG A 28 -7.09 -4.19 -23.74
N LEU A 29 -6.47 -4.78 -24.77
CA LEU A 29 -5.13 -5.35 -24.71
C LEU A 29 -4.05 -4.32 -24.37
N GLU A 30 -4.15 -3.11 -24.92
CA GLU A 30 -3.26 -1.99 -24.61
C GLU A 30 -3.38 -1.60 -23.13
N LYS A 31 -4.62 -1.40 -22.63
CA LYS A 31 -4.88 -1.12 -21.22
C LYS A 31 -4.37 -2.23 -20.29
N ASP A 32 -4.58 -3.49 -20.66
CA ASP A 32 -4.11 -4.64 -19.89
C ASP A 32 -2.57 -4.70 -19.85
N ARG A 33 -1.89 -4.35 -20.96
CA ARG A 33 -0.43 -4.22 -21.02
C ARG A 33 0.08 -3.08 -20.15
N GLU A 34 -0.53 -1.91 -20.25
CA GLU A 34 -0.18 -0.74 -19.44
C GLU A 34 -0.35 -1.03 -17.94
N GLU A 35 -1.45 -1.68 -17.54
CA GLU A 35 -1.65 -2.07 -16.14
C GLU A 35 -0.60 -3.08 -15.69
N LYS A 36 -0.25 -4.05 -16.54
CA LYS A 36 0.77 -5.05 -16.22
C LYS A 36 2.15 -4.42 -16.05
N GLU A 37 2.52 -3.48 -16.91
CA GLU A 37 3.78 -2.73 -16.78
C GLU A 37 3.77 -1.83 -15.55
N ARG A 38 2.65 -1.17 -15.23
CA ARG A 38 2.48 -0.41 -13.98
C ARG A 38 2.67 -1.29 -12.75
N ARG A 39 2.00 -2.45 -12.68
CA ARG A 39 2.15 -3.41 -11.58
C ARG A 39 3.58 -3.95 -11.48
N LYS A 40 4.25 -4.17 -12.61
CA LYS A 40 5.64 -4.63 -12.64
C LYS A 40 6.59 -3.56 -12.10
N LYS A 41 6.39 -2.30 -12.48
CA LYS A 41 7.13 -1.16 -11.95
C LYS A 41 6.90 -0.98 -10.45
N GLU A 42 5.65 -1.03 -10.00
CA GLU A 42 5.31 -0.96 -8.56
C GLU A 42 5.95 -2.09 -7.74
N LYS A 43 5.97 -3.33 -8.26
CA LYS A 43 6.66 -4.45 -7.62
C LYS A 43 8.18 -4.26 -7.59
N ALA A 44 8.75 -3.76 -8.69
CA ALA A 44 10.16 -3.46 -8.77
C ALA A 44 10.54 -2.36 -7.77
N GLU A 45 9.67 -1.38 -7.52
CA GLU A 45 9.91 -0.27 -6.60
C GLU A 45 9.44 -0.53 -5.16
N ALA A 46 8.67 -1.60 -4.90
CA ALA A 46 8.08 -1.89 -3.59
C ALA A 46 9.13 -1.95 -2.47
N HIS A 47 10.33 -2.46 -2.78
CA HIS A 47 11.43 -2.54 -1.82
C HIS A 47 11.97 -1.17 -1.36
N LEU A 48 11.70 -0.09 -2.09
CA LEU A 48 12.07 1.29 -1.74
C LEU A 48 11.13 1.93 -0.74
N TYR A 49 9.93 1.37 -0.57
CA TYR A 49 8.88 1.90 0.30
C TYR A 49 8.72 1.04 1.55
N THR A 50 8.14 1.63 2.58
CA THR A 50 7.67 0.94 3.78
C THR A 50 6.30 1.48 4.19
N ILE A 51 5.64 0.76 5.08
CA ILE A 51 4.39 1.17 5.71
C ILE A 51 4.68 1.49 7.17
N ILE A 52 4.33 2.69 7.61
CA ILE A 52 4.30 3.08 9.02
C ILE A 52 2.83 3.16 9.45
N LYS A 53 2.47 2.44 10.50
CA LYS A 53 1.15 2.55 11.13
C LYS A 53 1.21 3.56 12.27
N VAL A 54 0.28 4.53 12.28
CA VAL A 54 0.23 5.59 13.29
C VAL A 54 -1.08 5.49 14.07
N ALA A 55 -0.98 4.97 15.29
CA ALA A 55 -2.11 4.90 16.21
C ALA A 55 -2.30 6.22 16.98
N ARG A 56 -3.55 6.61 17.19
CA ARG A 56 -3.98 7.80 17.95
C ARG A 56 -4.84 7.40 19.15
N ASP A 57 -5.18 8.39 19.96
CA ASP A 57 -6.12 8.26 21.08
C ASP A 57 -7.51 7.78 20.64
N ASP A 58 -7.98 8.21 19.47
CA ASP A 58 -9.20 7.69 18.85
C ASP A 58 -9.14 6.15 18.65
N ASP A 59 -8.00 5.62 18.20
CA ASP A 59 -7.84 4.18 17.96
C ASP A 59 -7.80 3.39 19.28
N LEU A 60 -7.16 3.97 20.30
CA LEU A 60 -7.14 3.41 21.66
C LEU A 60 -8.55 3.34 22.24
N THR A 61 -9.29 4.45 22.20
CA THR A 61 -10.65 4.54 22.74
C THR A 61 -11.63 3.66 21.96
N ALA A 62 -11.44 3.51 20.64
CA ALA A 62 -12.26 2.65 19.82
C ALA A 62 -12.07 1.15 20.13
N GLN A 63 -10.90 0.75 20.63
CA GLN A 63 -10.56 -0.64 20.93
C GLN A 63 -10.79 -1.00 22.40
N ILE A 64 -10.44 -0.09 23.33
CA ILE A 64 -10.60 -0.31 24.77
C ILE A 64 -12.08 -0.52 25.10
N GLY A 65 -12.41 -1.67 25.70
CA GLY A 65 -13.75 -1.99 26.20
C GLY A 65 -14.72 -2.60 25.19
N LYS A 66 -14.36 -2.73 23.90
CA LYS A 66 -15.19 -3.48 22.93
C LYS A 66 -14.88 -4.97 22.95
N ASP A 67 -13.60 -5.28 22.95
CA ASP A 67 -13.09 -6.60 22.65
C ASP A 67 -12.15 -7.02 23.79
N ILE A 68 -12.24 -8.28 24.23
CA ILE A 68 -11.35 -8.87 25.27
C ILE A 68 -9.89 -8.99 24.74
N TYR A 69 -9.61 -8.41 23.57
CA TYR A 69 -8.36 -8.58 22.84
C TYR A 69 -7.19 -7.93 23.57
N PHE A 70 -6.04 -8.59 23.42
CA PHE A 70 -4.87 -8.43 24.27
C PHE A 70 -4.04 -7.17 23.99
N ASP A 71 -4.30 -6.50 22.85
CA ASP A 71 -3.52 -5.35 22.38
C ASP A 71 -4.29 -4.02 22.46
N LEU A 72 -3.55 -2.90 22.53
CA LEU A 72 -4.14 -1.57 22.77
C LEU A 72 -4.93 -1.00 21.59
N VAL A 73 -4.63 -1.47 20.37
CA VAL A 73 -5.27 -1.04 19.13
C VAL A 73 -5.49 -2.24 18.22
N ASP A 74 -6.48 -2.12 17.34
CA ASP A 74 -6.62 -3.02 16.20
C ASP A 74 -5.67 -2.56 15.08
N HIS A 75 -4.56 -3.29 14.92
CA HIS A 75 -3.52 -2.96 13.94
C HIS A 75 -4.05 -2.89 12.50
N ASP A 76 -5.15 -3.55 12.17
CA ASP A 76 -5.71 -3.54 10.81
C ASP A 76 -6.59 -2.30 10.54
N LYS A 77 -7.08 -1.65 11.60
CA LYS A 77 -7.89 -0.42 11.49
C LYS A 77 -7.09 0.87 11.64
N VAL A 78 -5.87 0.78 12.19
CA VAL A 78 -4.98 1.94 12.39
C VAL A 78 -4.52 2.53 11.04
N PRO A 79 -4.53 3.87 10.88
CA PRO A 79 -4.03 4.54 9.68
C PRO A 79 -2.61 4.11 9.27
N SER A 80 -2.45 3.80 8.00
CA SER A 80 -1.21 3.28 7.41
C SER A 80 -0.65 4.25 6.38
N PHE A 81 0.60 4.67 6.56
CA PHE A 81 1.30 5.62 5.69
C PHE A 81 2.38 4.89 4.88
N ARG A 82 2.31 4.99 3.55
CA ARG A 82 3.32 4.43 2.67
C ARG A 82 4.40 5.49 2.39
N ILE A 83 5.59 5.31 2.97
CA ILE A 83 6.69 6.25 2.85
C ILE A 83 7.93 5.62 2.19
N GLN A 84 8.81 6.44 1.63
CA GLN A 84 10.11 5.96 1.15
C GLN A 84 11.04 5.61 2.31
N LYS A 85 11.78 4.50 2.24
CA LYS A 85 12.70 4.07 3.31
C LYS A 85 13.81 5.09 3.59
N GLN A 86 14.17 5.88 2.57
CA GLN A 86 15.22 6.89 2.61
C GLN A 86 14.71 8.24 3.16
N MET A 87 13.38 8.41 3.30
CA MET A 87 12.76 9.65 3.74
C MET A 87 13.13 9.93 5.21
N PRO A 88 13.65 11.14 5.54
CA PRO A 88 13.83 11.57 6.92
C PRO A 88 12.51 11.59 7.68
N PHE A 89 12.52 11.22 8.96
CA PHE A 89 11.30 11.19 9.76
C PHE A 89 10.70 12.60 9.95
N THR A 90 11.51 13.66 9.92
CA THR A 90 11.02 15.05 9.88
C THR A 90 10.06 15.32 8.73
N GLN A 91 10.36 14.84 7.52
CA GLN A 91 9.46 14.97 6.35
C GLN A 91 8.18 14.17 6.55
N PHE A 92 8.28 12.98 7.14
CA PHE A 92 7.11 12.18 7.50
C PHE A 92 6.18 12.91 8.47
N LYS A 93 6.71 13.66 9.45
CA LYS A 93 5.88 14.49 10.36
C LYS A 93 5.04 15.52 9.60
N GLU A 94 5.58 16.09 8.52
CA GLU A 94 4.84 17.03 7.67
C GLU A 94 3.73 16.34 6.88
N GLU A 95 3.95 15.12 6.39
CA GLU A 95 2.90 14.32 5.75
C GLU A 95 1.77 13.99 6.73
N VAL A 96 2.13 13.56 7.95
CA VAL A 96 1.16 13.31 9.03
C VAL A 96 0.44 14.61 9.41
N ALA A 97 1.11 15.75 9.40
CA ALA A 97 0.48 17.05 9.68
C ALA A 97 -0.58 17.41 8.63
N LYS A 98 -0.32 17.12 7.36
CA LYS A 98 -1.26 17.35 6.26
C LYS A 98 -2.47 16.43 6.35
N GLU A 99 -2.26 15.15 6.67
CA GLU A 99 -3.32 14.15 6.74
C GLU A 99 -4.21 14.34 7.97
N LEU A 100 -3.62 14.59 9.13
CA LEU A 100 -4.34 14.68 10.41
C LEU A 100 -4.70 16.11 10.82
N GLY A 101 -4.17 17.13 10.14
CA GLY A 101 -4.40 18.53 10.48
C GLY A 101 -3.71 19.02 11.76
N ILE A 102 -2.80 18.23 12.34
CA ILE A 102 -2.08 18.58 13.57
C ILE A 102 -0.71 19.15 13.19
N PRO A 103 -0.36 20.40 13.55
CA PRO A 103 0.96 20.96 13.25
C PRO A 103 2.11 20.14 13.86
N THR A 104 3.26 20.07 13.18
CA THR A 104 4.42 19.24 13.56
C THR A 104 4.94 19.50 14.97
N GLN A 105 4.82 20.73 15.47
CA GLN A 105 5.20 21.14 16.83
C GLN A 105 4.30 20.54 17.94
N PHE A 106 3.09 20.13 17.60
CA PHE A 106 2.14 19.49 18.52
C PHE A 106 2.07 17.98 18.34
N GLN A 107 2.96 17.41 17.52
CA GLN A 107 3.08 15.96 17.34
C GLN A 107 4.22 15.41 18.19
N ARG A 108 3.91 14.36 18.97
CA ARG A 108 4.92 13.57 19.67
C ARG A 108 4.74 12.10 19.31
N PHE A 109 5.73 11.55 18.61
CA PHE A 109 5.72 10.14 18.21
C PHE A 109 6.35 9.26 19.29
N TRP A 110 5.77 8.07 19.45
CA TRP A 110 6.25 7.04 20.35
C TRP A 110 6.60 5.80 19.56
N LEU A 111 7.74 5.19 19.87
CA LEU A 111 8.10 3.89 19.34
C LEU A 111 7.28 2.81 20.02
N TRP A 112 6.62 2.00 19.21
CA TRP A 112 5.92 0.82 19.68
C TRP A 112 6.87 -0.37 19.65
N ALA A 113 6.82 -1.19 20.69
CA ALA A 113 7.64 -2.40 20.79
C ALA A 113 6.76 -3.61 21.09
N LYS A 114 7.08 -4.73 20.45
CA LYS A 114 6.46 -6.02 20.75
C LYS A 114 7.00 -6.55 22.08
N ARG A 115 6.11 -6.90 22.99
CA ARG A 115 6.40 -7.55 24.27
C ARG A 115 6.51 -9.07 24.10
N GLN A 116 7.03 -9.75 25.13
CA GLN A 116 7.16 -11.22 25.15
C GLN A 116 5.81 -11.93 24.97
N ASN A 117 4.74 -11.35 25.50
CA ASN A 117 3.38 -11.87 25.36
C ASN A 117 2.76 -11.62 23.96
N HIS A 118 3.53 -11.08 23.01
CA HIS A 118 3.08 -10.73 21.66
C HIS A 118 2.10 -9.55 21.53
N THR A 119 2.03 -8.67 22.54
CA THR A 119 1.35 -7.35 22.41
C THR A 119 2.30 -6.27 21.97
N TYR A 120 1.79 -5.23 21.32
CA TYR A 120 2.56 -4.03 21.00
C TYR A 120 2.19 -2.89 21.95
N ARG A 121 3.19 -2.25 22.55
CA ARG A 121 2.94 -1.13 23.48
C ARG A 121 3.86 0.05 23.15
N PRO A 122 3.39 1.29 23.35
CA PRO A 122 4.27 2.45 23.39
C PRO A 122 5.42 2.18 24.39
N ASN A 123 6.65 2.29 23.92
CA ASN A 123 7.85 2.02 24.70
C ASN A 123 8.48 3.34 25.16
N ARG A 124 8.86 4.21 24.22
CA ARG A 124 9.49 5.50 24.50
C ARG A 124 9.19 6.53 23.41
N PRO A 125 9.24 7.83 23.72
CA PRO A 125 9.14 8.87 22.71
C PRO A 125 10.36 8.86 21.78
N LEU A 126 10.17 9.32 20.54
CA LEU A 126 11.27 9.61 19.63
C LEU A 126 12.03 10.84 20.07
N THR A 127 13.36 10.78 19.99
CA THR A 127 14.23 11.93 20.27
C THR A 127 14.41 12.78 19.01
N PRO A 128 14.71 14.09 19.13
CA PRO A 128 14.95 14.94 17.96
C PRO A 128 16.08 14.45 17.04
N GLN A 129 17.08 13.78 17.61
CA GLN A 129 18.20 13.19 16.86
C GLN A 129 17.74 12.00 16.02
N GLU A 130 16.85 11.18 16.57
CA GLU A 130 16.22 10.07 15.85
C GLU A 130 15.25 10.59 14.79
N GLU A 131 14.49 11.64 15.05
CA GLU A 131 13.61 12.26 14.05
C GLU A 131 14.38 12.75 12.80
N ALA A 132 15.67 13.05 12.92
CA ALA A 132 16.53 13.39 11.77
C ALA A 132 16.99 12.16 10.96
N LEU A 133 16.81 10.94 11.47
CA LEU A 133 17.14 9.70 10.77
C LEU A 133 16.08 9.34 9.72
N THR A 134 16.45 8.44 8.81
CA THR A 134 15.56 7.93 7.78
C THR A 134 14.59 6.88 8.32
N GLY A 135 13.41 6.77 7.70
CA GLY A 135 12.35 5.83 8.05
C GLY A 135 12.80 4.36 8.14
N LYS A 136 13.91 3.99 7.51
CA LYS A 136 14.57 2.68 7.68
C LYS A 136 14.85 2.31 9.15
N HIS A 137 15.11 3.28 10.02
CA HIS A 137 15.48 3.04 11.43
C HIS A 137 14.27 2.80 12.34
N PHE A 138 13.05 2.99 11.84
CA PHE A 138 11.81 2.90 12.61
C PHE A 138 10.93 1.70 12.21
N MET A 139 11.50 0.79 11.42
CA MET A 139 10.91 -0.51 11.05
C MET A 139 11.37 -1.61 12.00
#